data_AF-A0A2V7B149-F1
#
_entry.id   AF-A0A2V7B149-F1
#
_cell.length_a   1.000
_cell.length_b   1.000
_cell.length_c   1.000
_cell.angle_alpha   90.00
_cell.angle_beta   90.00
_cell.angle_gamma   90.00
#
_symmetry.space_group_name_H-M   'P 1'
#
loop_
_entity.id
_entity.type
_entity.pdbx_description
1 polymer ?
#
loop_
_entity_poly.entity_id
_entity_poly.type
_entity_poly.pdbx_seq_one_letter_code
_entity_poly.pdbx_strand_id
1 'polypeptide(L)'
;MLTRVLSITAAVLSLTASVAVAEGLTDRLQATRMTALKIDREAGKFMCAEHRRWQAVSKAGLSTVHSGDIVRVDRKDGQLPRITVVRRASEELASPEM
;
A
#
# COMPACT_ATOMS: atom_id res chain seq x y z
N MET A 1 -13.06 -29.61 60.86
CA MET A 1 -12.31 -28.34 60.85
C MET A 1 -12.06 -27.96 59.40
N LEU A 2 -12.63 -26.86 58.93
CA LEU A 2 -12.55 -26.36 57.55
C LEU A 2 -11.21 -25.67 57.32
N THR A 3 -10.49 -26.04 56.26
CA THR A 3 -9.38 -25.23 55.73
C THR A 3 -9.77 -24.69 54.36
N ARG A 4 -9.86 -23.36 54.32
CA ARG A 4 -10.37 -22.52 53.23
C ARG A 4 -9.49 -22.64 51.98
N VAL A 5 -10.11 -22.96 50.85
CA VAL A 5 -9.52 -22.83 49.51
C VAL A 5 -9.51 -21.34 49.16
N LEU A 6 -8.33 -20.72 49.16
CA LEU A 6 -8.13 -19.36 48.67
C LEU A 6 -8.02 -19.39 47.14
N SER A 7 -9.13 -19.05 46.48
CA SER A 7 -9.20 -18.80 45.05
C SER A 7 -8.45 -17.51 44.71
N ILE A 8 -7.28 -17.62 44.07
CA ILE A 8 -6.58 -16.47 43.47
C ILE A 8 -7.05 -16.37 42.03
N THR A 9 -8.09 -15.57 41.80
CA THR A 9 -8.55 -15.19 40.47
C THR A 9 -7.61 -14.11 39.93
N ALA A 10 -6.57 -14.51 39.20
CA ALA A 10 -5.73 -13.58 38.47
C ALA A 10 -6.52 -13.05 37.26
N ALA A 11 -7.03 -11.82 37.37
CA ALA A 11 -7.61 -11.10 36.24
C ALA A 11 -6.48 -10.68 35.29
N VAL A 12 -6.28 -11.45 34.22
CA VAL A 12 -5.42 -11.05 33.10
C VAL A 12 -6.20 -10.01 32.29
N LEU A 13 -5.92 -8.74 32.55
CA LEU A 13 -6.45 -7.63 31.75
C LEU A 13 -5.76 -7.64 30.37
N SER A 14 -6.58 -7.97 29.38
CA SER A 14 -6.31 -8.07 27.95
C SER A 14 -5.36 -6.98 27.38
N LEU A 15 -4.18 -7.39 26.91
CA LEU A 15 -3.35 -6.58 26.01
C LEU A 15 -3.72 -6.87 24.54
N THR A 16 -4.92 -6.49 24.08
CA THR A 16 -5.34 -6.69 22.68
C THR A 16 -5.42 -5.41 21.85
N ALA A 17 -4.95 -4.28 22.36
CA ALA A 17 -5.06 -2.98 21.67
C ALA A 17 -4.10 -2.79 20.46
N SER A 18 -3.25 -3.76 20.11
CA SER A 18 -2.18 -3.57 19.13
C SER A 18 -2.50 -4.01 17.70
N VAL A 19 -3.60 -4.73 17.47
CA VAL A 19 -3.88 -5.31 16.13
C VAL A 19 -4.57 -4.30 15.22
N ALA A 20 -5.57 -3.57 15.73
CA ALA A 20 -6.36 -2.62 14.94
C ALA A 20 -5.54 -1.44 14.36
N VAL A 21 -4.45 -1.04 15.04
CA VAL A 21 -3.58 0.06 14.57
C VAL A 21 -2.62 -0.42 13.46
N ALA A 22 -2.20 -1.68 13.51
CA ALA A 22 -1.34 -2.28 12.50
C ALA A 22 -2.09 -2.59 11.20
N GLU A 23 -3.36 -3.00 11.31
CA GLU A 23 -4.24 -3.22 10.16
C GLU A 23 -4.51 -1.89 9.44
N GLY A 24 -4.91 -0.83 10.15
CA GLY A 24 -5.14 0.49 9.53
C GLY A 24 -3.88 1.13 8.91
N LEU A 25 -2.69 0.87 9.46
CA LEU A 25 -1.42 1.33 8.90
C LEU A 25 -0.99 0.50 7.68
N THR A 26 -1.16 -0.82 7.73
CA THR A 26 -0.86 -1.71 6.60
C THR A 26 -1.82 -1.46 5.45
N ASP A 27 -3.12 -1.32 5.71
CA ASP A 27 -4.12 -0.88 4.74
C ASP A 27 -3.77 0.48 4.17
N ARG A 28 -3.33 1.46 4.98
CA ARG A 28 -2.91 2.77 4.47
C ARG A 28 -1.62 2.72 3.62
N LEU A 29 -0.69 1.83 3.97
CA LEU A 29 0.55 1.61 3.24
C LEU A 29 0.34 0.80 1.95
N GLN A 30 -0.60 -0.15 1.94
CA GLN A 30 -1.03 -0.90 0.77
C GLN A 30 -1.96 -0.07 -0.12
N ALA A 31 -2.86 0.74 0.44
CA ALA A 31 -3.82 1.60 -0.27
C ALA A 31 -3.17 2.69 -1.13
N THR A 32 -1.85 2.88 -1.05
CA THR A 32 -1.14 3.83 -1.93
C THR A 32 -0.17 3.17 -2.91
N ARG A 33 -0.16 1.84 -3.03
CA ARG A 33 0.63 1.12 -4.04
C ARG A 33 -0.32 0.54 -5.08
N MET A 34 -0.10 0.88 -6.34
CA MET A 34 -0.92 0.46 -7.47
C MET A 34 -0.02 -0.12 -8.54
N THR A 35 -0.50 -1.10 -9.29
CA THR A 35 0.26 -1.71 -10.37
C THR A 35 -0.10 -1.02 -11.68
N ALA A 36 0.88 -0.40 -12.33
CA ALA A 36 0.70 0.27 -13.61
C ALA A 36 0.41 -0.78 -14.71
N LEU A 37 -0.77 -0.71 -15.32
CA LEU A 37 -1.17 -1.65 -16.38
C LEU A 37 -0.88 -1.07 -17.77
N LYS A 38 -1.34 0.16 -18.01
CA LYS A 38 -1.17 0.88 -19.29
C LYS A 38 -0.75 2.31 -19.03
N ILE A 39 0.09 2.85 -19.91
CA ILE A 39 0.58 4.23 -19.84
C ILE A 39 0.30 4.93 -21.18
N ASP A 40 -0.30 6.11 -21.11
CA ASP A 40 -0.45 7.05 -22.21
C ASP A 40 0.33 8.32 -21.87
N ARG A 41 1.55 8.42 -22.41
CA ARG A 41 2.46 9.55 -22.14
C ARG A 41 2.00 10.84 -22.81
N GLU A 42 1.35 10.72 -23.97
CA GLU A 42 0.84 11.85 -24.73
C GLU A 42 -0.34 12.50 -24.01
N ALA A 43 -1.28 11.70 -23.51
CA ALA A 43 -2.42 12.18 -22.75
C ALA A 43 -2.10 12.51 -21.28
N GLY A 44 -0.92 12.09 -20.77
CA GLY A 44 -0.56 12.26 -19.36
C GLY A 44 -1.41 11.41 -18.43
N LYS A 45 -1.75 10.18 -18.85
CA LYS A 45 -2.64 9.28 -18.11
C LYS A 45 -2.03 7.90 -17.95
N PHE A 46 -2.42 7.22 -16.88
CA PHE A 46 -2.11 5.81 -16.69
C PHE A 46 -3.31 5.05 -16.15
N MET A 47 -3.31 3.74 -16.32
CA MET A 47 -4.33 2.84 -15.80
C MET A 47 -3.71 1.90 -14.79
N CYS A 48 -4.36 1.74 -13.64
CA CYS A 48 -3.95 0.79 -12.60
C CYS A 48 -4.69 -0.55 -12.75
N ALA A 49 -4.06 -1.65 -12.35
CA ALA A 49 -4.69 -2.96 -12.31
C ALA A 49 -5.85 -3.05 -11.30
N GLU A 50 -5.71 -2.37 -10.16
CA GLU A 50 -6.64 -2.43 -9.02
C GLU A 50 -7.99 -1.78 -9.35
N HIS A 51 -7.96 -0.63 -10.02
CA HIS A 51 -9.17 0.15 -10.32
C HIS A 51 -9.61 0.07 -11.77
N ARG A 52 -8.74 -0.40 -12.68
CA ARG A 52 -8.97 -0.47 -14.14
C ARG A 52 -9.56 0.81 -14.75
N ARG A 53 -9.19 1.96 -14.20
CA ARG A 53 -9.62 3.29 -14.64
C ARG A 53 -8.40 4.12 -15.03
N TRP A 54 -8.57 4.93 -16.07
CA TRP A 54 -7.58 5.94 -16.45
C TRP A 54 -7.54 7.06 -15.41
N GLN A 55 -6.35 7.38 -14.93
CA GLN A 55 -6.07 8.48 -14.02
C GLN A 55 -5.10 9.46 -14.67
N ALA A 56 -5.45 10.75 -14.62
CA ALA A 56 -4.57 11.82 -15.07
C ALA A 56 -3.51 12.13 -14.01
N VAL A 57 -2.27 12.27 -14.45
CA VAL A 57 -1.11 12.56 -13.61
C VAL A 57 -0.16 13.51 -14.36
N SER A 58 0.84 14.04 -13.66
CA SER A 58 1.86 14.87 -14.31
C SER A 58 2.66 14.05 -15.34
N LYS A 59 2.82 14.60 -16.56
CA LYS A 59 3.62 13.97 -17.64
C LYS A 59 5.06 13.69 -17.22
N ALA A 60 5.65 14.61 -16.44
CA ALA A 60 7.00 14.45 -15.91
C ALA A 60 7.15 13.15 -15.10
N GLY A 61 6.16 12.80 -14.28
CA GLY A 61 6.18 11.56 -13.49
C GLY A 61 6.03 10.30 -14.35
N LEU A 62 5.30 10.36 -15.47
CA LEU A 62 5.09 9.20 -16.35
C LEU A 62 6.29 8.83 -17.22
N SER A 63 7.24 9.73 -17.39
CA SER A 63 8.42 9.50 -18.24
C SER A 63 9.22 8.25 -17.84
N THR A 64 9.21 7.89 -16.57
CA THR A 64 9.98 6.77 -16.00
C THR A 64 9.14 5.55 -15.61
N VAL A 65 7.82 5.62 -15.77
CA VAL A 65 6.88 4.54 -15.38
C VAL A 65 6.70 3.55 -16.53
N HIS A 66 6.78 2.27 -16.21
CA HIS A 66 6.54 1.16 -17.13
C HIS A 66 5.35 0.31 -16.68
N SER A 67 4.77 -0.45 -17.61
CA SER A 67 3.76 -1.44 -17.26
C SER A 67 4.36 -2.51 -16.36
N GLY A 68 3.61 -2.94 -15.34
CA GLY A 68 4.04 -3.85 -14.29
C GLY A 68 4.64 -3.15 -13.08
N ASP A 69 5.05 -1.88 -13.18
CA ASP A 69 5.64 -1.17 -12.03
C ASP A 69 4.61 -0.98 -10.92
N ILE A 70 5.07 -1.11 -9.68
CA ILE A 70 4.29 -0.71 -8.51
C ILE A 70 4.56 0.78 -8.29
N VAL A 71 3.51 1.58 -8.41
CA VAL A 71 3.54 3.03 -8.36
C VAL A 71 2.69 3.57 -7.21
N ARG A 72 3.04 4.77 -6.75
CA ARG A 72 2.26 5.57 -5.82
C ARG A 72 1.84 6.85 -6.50
N VAL A 73 0.60 7.27 -6.26
CA VAL A 73 0.10 8.57 -6.71
C VAL A 73 -0.09 9.47 -5.51
N ASP A 74 0.67 10.56 -5.48
CA ASP A 74 0.52 11.63 -4.51
C ASP A 74 -0.42 12.71 -5.06
N ARG A 75 -1.43 13.08 -4.27
CA ARG A 75 -2.43 14.07 -4.65
C ARG A 75 -2.24 15.28 -3.74
N LYS A 76 -2.02 16.44 -4.35
CA LYS A 76 -1.92 17.73 -3.66
C LYS A 76 -2.97 18.67 -4.23
N ASP A 77 -3.69 19.36 -3.36
CA ASP A 77 -4.78 20.25 -3.78
C ASP A 77 -4.28 21.33 -4.76
N GLY A 78 -5.05 21.55 -5.82
CA GLY A 78 -4.73 22.50 -6.88
C GLY A 78 -3.61 22.07 -7.83
N GLN A 79 -3.06 20.85 -7.70
CA GLN A 79 -2.01 20.33 -8.59
C GLN A 79 -2.41 19.00 -9.23
N LEU A 80 -1.89 18.74 -10.43
CA LEU A 80 -2.02 17.42 -11.05
C LEU A 80 -1.30 16.37 -10.19
N PRO A 81 -1.92 15.20 -9.95
CA PRO A 81 -1.31 14.18 -9.12
C PRO A 81 0.06 13.74 -9.64
N ARG A 82 1.01 13.50 -8.73
CA ARG A 82 2.36 13.06 -9.05
C ARG A 82 2.47 11.55 -8.90
N ILE A 83 2.85 10.87 -9.98
CA ILE A 83 3.14 9.44 -9.95
C ILE A 83 4.62 9.21 -9.60
N THR A 84 4.90 8.23 -8.75
CA THR A 84 6.25 7.83 -8.33
C THR A 84 6.34 6.31 -8.35
N VAL A 85 7.38 5.76 -8.97
CA VAL A 85 7.64 4.30 -8.94
C VAL A 85 8.16 3.93 -7.56
N VAL A 86 7.52 2.94 -6.92
CA VAL A 86 7.90 2.38 -5.62
C VAL A 86 8.71 1.10 -5.81
N ARG A 87 8.38 0.30 -6.83
CA ARG A 87 9.13 -0.90 -7.22
C ARG A 87 9.01 -1.12 -8.72
N ARG A 88 10.11 -1.48 -9.38
CA ARG A 88 10.09 -1.75 -10.82
C ARG A 88 9.76 -3.20 -11.11
N ALA A 89 8.99 -3.45 -12.16
CA ALA A 89 8.76 -4.82 -12.63
C ALA A 89 10.07 -5.54 -12.98
N SER A 90 11.06 -4.81 -13.50
CA SER A 90 12.38 -5.34 -13.83
C SER A 90 13.16 -5.85 -12.62
N GLU A 91 12.91 -5.28 -11.43
CA GLU A 91 13.59 -5.69 -10.19
C GLU A 91 13.05 -7.04 -9.69
N GLU A 92 11.78 -7.37 -9.96
CA GLU A 92 11.19 -8.66 -9.60
C GLU A 92 11.60 -9.77 -10.60
N LEU A 93 11.67 -9.46 -11.90
CA LEU A 93 12.14 -10.43 -12.91
C LEU A 93 13.63 -10.77 -12.77
N ALA A 94 14.42 -9.87 -12.19
CA ALA A 94 15.84 -10.07 -11.95
C ALA A 94 16.16 -10.65 -10.57
N SER A 95 15.15 -11.04 -9.78
CA SER A 95 15.31 -11.83 -8.56
C SER A 95 15.13 -13.30 -8.91
N PRO A 96 16.17 -14.02 -9.38
CA PRO A 96 16.12 -15.45 -9.31
C PRO A 96 16.12 -15.79 -7.82
N GLU A 97 15.06 -16.43 -7.36
CA GLU A 97 15.13 -17.16 -6.10
C GLU A 97 16.12 -18.31 -6.33
N MET A 98 17.41 -18.03 -6.18
CA MET A 98 18.51 -19.01 -6.18
C MET A 98 18.77 -19.48 -4.76
#